data_AF-A0AAW0YF62-F1
#
_entry.id   AF-A0AAW0YF62-F1
#
_cell.length_a   1.000
_cell.length_b   1.000
_cell.length_c   1.000
_cell.angle_alpha   90.00
_cell.angle_beta   90.00
_cell.angle_gamma   90.00
#
_symmetry.space_group_name_H-M   'P 1'
#
loop_
_entity.id
_entity.type
_entity.pdbx_description
1 polymer ?
#
loop_
_entity_poly.entity_id
_entity_poly.type
_entity_poly.pdbx_seq_one_letter_code
_entity_poly.pdbx_strand_id
1 'polypeptide(L)'
;MHLSHQLMPVILRHDECLPLEGPLAKNNKLDAADRIMDGKIVGPESIASRDPEEIFVSLHGGKILRIWGPKFDHFKIVASIGPGCDGPWQEKVCGRPLGLRFAPDGRLLVADSYLGLFVVDVDTGEKEQLFDISQEIDGAVPKILDDIDVDAEGNIYWSDASTVCTLEDGLVEFLSDPSGRLLRFDPKTKSNTVLVKNVHFANGVQLSPDHEFILFCETFKNRVIRYWLKGPKAGQTEVFVDRLPGMPDNIRSNKNGGYYVSLIGVYSEFSRKINGIIGKLPLLRKLAVRLLTMTRLVFDSFTRIYPNQYTERIAYWILNLHPISQAQTHFSNLTIVVELDAQGNIINSLQGNSGKVLQISETDRVGNYLFFGSPYNKYLGSLYVGPSVIEVEGKGVKIKTGKEPALQREEQVNKKEIIKEEKDLSSDENVQEIVQEDRGEESAYKKIGKAEKQSEEIKEHMKLKQKVEHVADIKINDIVEKEAAAVESKEKLENTEKEEL
;
A
#
# COMPACT_ATOMS: atom_id res chain seq x y z
N MET A 1 -13.80 -22.79 -13.16
CA MET A 1 -15.29 -22.78 -13.06
C MET A 1 -15.83 -22.69 -11.63
N HIS A 2 -15.11 -23.14 -10.60
CA HIS A 2 -15.52 -23.04 -9.17
C HIS A 2 -15.64 -21.59 -8.64
N LEU A 3 -14.86 -20.64 -9.17
CA LEU A 3 -14.96 -19.20 -8.87
C LEU A 3 -16.35 -18.59 -9.20
N SER A 4 -17.20 -19.27 -9.97
CA SER A 4 -18.45 -18.67 -10.46
C SER A 4 -19.64 -18.77 -9.50
N HIS A 5 -19.59 -19.69 -8.52
CA HIS A 5 -20.71 -19.99 -7.60
C HIS A 5 -20.68 -19.20 -6.29
N GLN A 6 -19.53 -18.69 -5.85
CA GLN A 6 -19.39 -17.99 -4.55
C GLN A 6 -19.55 -16.47 -4.62
N LEU A 7 -19.60 -15.87 -5.81
CA LEU A 7 -19.88 -14.44 -5.99
C LEU A 7 -21.40 -14.21 -5.99
N MET A 8 -22.01 -14.23 -4.80
CA MET A 8 -23.32 -13.61 -4.60
C MET A 8 -23.15 -12.08 -4.70
N PRO A 9 -24.18 -11.31 -5.08
CA PRO A 9 -24.00 -9.87 -5.29
C PRO A 9 -24.23 -9.10 -3.99
N VAL A 10 -23.25 -9.04 -3.08
CA VAL A 10 -23.33 -8.12 -1.94
C VAL A 10 -23.02 -6.69 -2.40
N ILE A 11 -23.79 -5.70 -1.92
CA ILE A 11 -23.44 -4.30 -2.14
C ILE A 11 -22.27 -3.96 -1.21
N LEU A 12 -21.12 -3.61 -1.80
CA LEU A 12 -20.00 -3.06 -1.04
C LEU A 12 -20.31 -1.59 -0.77
N ARG A 13 -20.63 -1.29 0.49
CA ARG A 13 -20.80 0.09 0.94
C ARG A 13 -19.44 0.59 1.40
N HIS A 14 -18.88 1.52 0.64
CA HIS A 14 -17.79 2.35 1.13
C HIS A 14 -18.43 3.60 1.74
N ASP A 15 -18.40 3.68 3.07
CA ASP A 15 -18.77 4.91 3.76
C ASP A 15 -17.79 6.02 3.41
N GLU A 16 -18.22 7.28 3.54
CA GLU A 16 -17.36 8.41 3.21
C GLU A 16 -16.14 8.44 4.12
N CYS A 17 -14.95 8.35 3.51
CA CYS A 17 -13.68 8.53 4.21
C CYS A 17 -13.64 9.85 4.98
N LEU A 18 -12.92 9.84 6.10
CA LEU A 18 -12.64 11.00 6.91
C LEU A 18 -11.97 12.11 6.08
N PRO A 19 -12.37 13.38 6.28
CA PRO A 19 -11.72 14.49 5.62
C PRO A 19 -10.28 14.66 6.12
N LEU A 20 -9.41 15.22 5.28
CA LEU A 20 -8.01 15.53 5.62
C LEU A 20 -7.92 16.81 6.46
N GLU A 21 -8.50 16.77 7.66
CA GLU A 21 -8.58 17.88 8.62
C GLU A 21 -8.11 17.44 10.01
N GLY A 22 -7.83 18.41 10.89
CA GLY A 22 -7.37 18.13 12.25
C GLY A 22 -6.11 17.26 12.27
N PRO A 23 -6.10 16.10 12.98
CA PRO A 23 -4.99 15.15 12.98
C PRO A 23 -4.59 14.60 11.60
N LEU A 24 -5.52 14.61 10.63
CA LEU A 24 -5.31 14.22 9.23
C LEU A 24 -5.00 15.42 8.31
N ALA A 25 -4.81 16.62 8.85
CA ALA A 25 -4.48 17.80 8.06
C ALA A 25 -3.18 17.59 7.26
N LYS A 26 -3.21 18.06 6.01
CA LYS A 26 -2.09 17.92 5.07
C LYS A 26 -0.79 18.45 5.65
N ASN A 27 0.25 17.64 5.53
CA ASN A 27 1.62 17.98 5.94
C ASN A 27 2.64 17.30 5.01
N ASN A 28 3.92 17.61 5.20
CA ASN A 28 5.02 17.15 4.35
C ASN A 28 6.10 16.42 5.16
N LYS A 29 5.74 15.80 6.29
CA LYS A 29 6.72 15.14 7.19
C LYS A 29 7.47 14.00 6.50
N LEU A 30 6.79 13.24 5.64
CA LEU A 30 7.41 12.13 4.89
C LEU A 30 8.34 12.61 3.76
N ASP A 31 8.27 13.88 3.35
CA ASP A 31 9.18 14.42 2.32
C ASP A 31 10.63 14.52 2.85
N ALA A 32 10.82 14.49 4.17
CA ALA A 32 12.11 14.41 4.83
C ALA A 32 12.71 13.00 4.89
N ALA A 33 11.92 11.95 4.61
CA ALA A 33 12.38 10.55 4.69
C ALA A 33 13.43 10.25 3.61
N ASP A 34 14.51 9.56 3.96
CA ASP A 34 15.54 9.11 3.04
C ASP A 34 15.26 7.70 2.49
N ARG A 35 15.93 7.36 1.40
CA ARG A 35 15.87 6.04 0.77
C ARG A 35 17.16 5.31 1.03
N ILE A 36 17.10 4.14 1.65
CA ILE A 36 18.25 3.24 1.78
C ILE A 36 18.07 2.07 0.81
N MET A 37 19.19 1.45 0.41
CA MET A 37 19.20 0.34 -0.55
C MET A 37 18.52 0.67 -1.91
N ASP A 38 18.48 1.94 -2.32
CA ASP A 38 17.79 2.38 -3.53
C ASP A 38 18.38 1.75 -4.79
N GLY A 39 17.53 1.01 -5.52
CA GLY A 39 17.89 0.24 -6.71
C GLY A 39 18.65 -1.05 -6.42
N LYS A 40 18.88 -1.41 -5.14
CA LYS A 40 19.57 -2.65 -4.74
C LYS A 40 18.61 -3.76 -4.30
N ILE A 41 17.38 -3.42 -3.95
CA ILE A 41 16.35 -4.36 -3.46
C ILE A 41 15.05 -4.17 -4.23
N VAL A 42 14.14 -5.15 -4.15
CA VAL A 42 12.83 -5.11 -4.80
C VAL A 42 11.74 -5.56 -3.82
N GLY A 43 10.74 -4.69 -3.67
CA GLY A 43 9.55 -4.84 -2.84
C GLY A 43 9.82 -5.27 -1.40
N PRO A 44 10.57 -4.45 -0.62
CA PRO A 44 10.70 -4.66 0.82
C PRO A 44 9.33 -4.58 1.49
N GLU A 45 8.77 -5.69 1.96
CA GLU A 45 7.37 -5.72 2.43
C GLU A 45 7.24 -5.48 3.93
N SER A 46 7.79 -6.40 4.72
CA SER A 46 7.70 -6.39 6.17
C SER A 46 9.08 -6.28 6.80
N ILE A 47 9.11 -5.65 7.97
CA ILE A 47 10.27 -5.24 8.74
C ILE A 47 10.09 -5.85 10.14
N ALA A 48 11.12 -6.54 10.60
CA ALA A 48 11.23 -6.98 11.98
C ALA A 48 12.56 -6.49 12.56
N SER A 49 12.60 -6.26 13.88
CA SER A 49 13.82 -5.87 14.58
C SER A 49 14.00 -6.69 15.85
N ARG A 50 15.24 -7.09 16.13
CA ARG A 50 15.66 -7.68 17.41
C ARG A 50 16.39 -6.64 18.27
N ASP A 51 17.11 -5.72 17.63
CA ASP A 51 17.93 -4.70 18.28
C ASP A 51 17.70 -3.31 17.65
N PRO A 52 18.06 -2.20 18.31
CA PRO A 52 17.82 -0.84 17.82
C PRO A 52 18.58 -0.45 16.54
N GLU A 53 19.63 -1.19 16.18
CA GLU A 53 20.51 -0.95 15.03
C GLU A 53 20.50 -2.14 14.06
N GLU A 54 19.45 -2.97 14.11
CA GLU A 54 19.32 -4.16 13.28
C GLU A 54 17.87 -4.38 12.84
N ILE A 55 17.68 -4.52 11.53
CA ILE A 55 16.40 -4.83 10.92
C ILE A 55 16.51 -6.01 9.96
N PHE A 56 15.39 -6.71 9.81
CA PHE A 56 15.18 -7.80 8.88
C PHE A 56 14.02 -7.41 7.97
N VAL A 57 14.21 -7.54 6.66
CA VAL A 57 13.28 -7.06 5.66
C VAL A 57 12.96 -8.19 4.69
N SER A 58 11.68 -8.48 4.47
CA SER A 58 11.26 -9.46 3.47
C SER A 58 11.24 -8.83 2.07
N LEU A 59 11.76 -9.54 1.08
CA LEU A 59 11.88 -9.05 -0.30
C LEU A 59 11.06 -9.89 -1.27
N HIS A 60 10.94 -9.42 -2.51
CA HIS A 60 10.55 -10.28 -3.63
C HIS A 60 11.54 -11.45 -3.80
N GLY A 61 11.06 -12.56 -4.36
CA GLY A 61 11.87 -13.74 -4.59
C GLY A 61 12.10 -14.61 -3.34
N GLY A 62 11.29 -14.42 -2.29
CA GLY A 62 11.36 -15.27 -1.10
C GLY A 62 12.47 -14.92 -0.11
N LYS A 63 13.22 -13.83 -0.31
CA LYS A 63 14.45 -13.56 0.44
C LYS A 63 14.19 -12.74 1.71
N ILE A 64 15.01 -12.98 2.73
CA ILE A 64 15.05 -12.19 3.97
C ILE A 64 16.41 -11.51 4.06
N LEU A 65 16.40 -10.19 4.07
CA LEU A 65 17.57 -9.33 4.14
C LEU A 65 17.75 -8.82 5.57
N ARG A 66 18.91 -9.07 6.18
CA ARG A 66 19.36 -8.41 7.39
C ARG A 66 20.09 -7.12 7.02
N ILE A 67 19.79 -6.01 7.70
CA ILE A 67 20.49 -4.73 7.58
C ILE A 67 20.84 -4.26 8.99
N TRP A 68 22.09 -3.88 9.24
CA TRP A 68 22.54 -3.48 10.58
C TRP A 68 23.61 -2.40 10.58
N GLY A 69 23.93 -1.93 11.77
CA GLY A 69 24.90 -0.89 12.04
C GLY A 69 24.23 0.47 12.29
N PRO A 70 24.99 1.45 12.80
CA PRO A 70 24.43 2.73 13.24
C PRO A 70 23.76 3.52 12.09
N LYS A 71 24.20 3.28 10.85
CA LYS A 71 23.67 3.90 9.63
C LYS A 71 22.88 2.95 8.74
N PHE A 72 22.70 1.69 9.14
CA PHE A 72 22.04 0.66 8.34
C PHE A 72 22.67 0.48 6.95
N ASP A 73 24.00 0.44 6.90
CA ASP A 73 24.81 0.33 5.68
C ASP A 73 25.44 -1.06 5.48
N HIS A 74 25.44 -1.91 6.51
CA HIS A 74 25.78 -3.33 6.37
C HIS A 74 24.54 -4.14 6.10
N PHE A 75 24.62 -5.12 5.18
CA PHE A 75 23.49 -5.95 4.83
C PHE A 75 23.91 -7.33 4.34
N LYS A 76 23.04 -8.33 4.55
CA LYS A 76 23.26 -9.72 4.14
C LYS A 76 21.93 -10.46 3.97
N ILE A 77 21.81 -11.29 2.93
CA ILE A 77 20.68 -12.23 2.81
C ILE A 77 20.91 -13.36 3.82
N VAL A 78 19.99 -13.52 4.76
CA VAL A 78 20.09 -14.52 5.84
C VAL A 78 19.32 -15.80 5.55
N ALA A 79 18.24 -15.71 4.76
CA ALA A 79 17.44 -16.85 4.36
C ALA A 79 16.68 -16.59 3.05
N SER A 80 16.31 -17.68 2.39
CA SER A 80 15.35 -17.69 1.28
C SER A 80 14.29 -18.74 1.57
N ILE A 81 13.00 -18.41 1.45
CA ILE A 81 11.90 -19.32 1.79
C ILE A 81 11.69 -20.38 0.70
N GLY A 82 11.68 -19.99 -0.59
CA GLY A 82 11.65 -20.93 -1.71
C GLY A 82 13.04 -21.18 -2.35
N PRO A 83 13.08 -21.96 -3.46
CA PRO A 83 14.30 -22.30 -4.20
C PRO A 83 14.84 -21.18 -5.11
N GLY A 84 14.19 -20.02 -5.15
CA GLY A 84 14.49 -18.95 -6.12
C GLY A 84 13.61 -19.00 -7.38
N CYS A 85 13.57 -17.90 -8.12
CA CYS A 85 12.73 -17.74 -9.32
C CYS A 85 13.29 -16.66 -10.24
N ASP A 86 12.80 -16.62 -11.48
CA ASP A 86 13.25 -15.64 -12.49
C ASP A 86 12.72 -14.23 -12.23
N GLY A 87 11.63 -14.09 -11.48
CA GLY A 87 11.06 -12.78 -11.18
C GLY A 87 9.73 -12.84 -10.43
N PRO A 88 9.11 -11.66 -10.18
CA PRO A 88 7.86 -11.54 -9.42
C PRO A 88 6.69 -12.36 -9.96
N TRP A 89 6.65 -12.64 -11.27
CA TRP A 89 5.60 -13.48 -11.87
C TRP A 89 5.68 -14.96 -11.45
N GLN A 90 6.76 -15.37 -10.79
CA GLN A 90 6.99 -16.72 -10.26
C GLN A 90 7.04 -16.77 -8.73
N GLU A 91 6.46 -15.78 -8.03
CA GLU A 91 6.37 -15.77 -6.55
C GLU A 91 5.79 -17.06 -5.96
N LYS A 92 4.90 -17.75 -6.68
CA LYS A 92 4.38 -19.08 -6.29
C LYS A 92 5.47 -20.15 -6.12
N VAL A 93 6.60 -19.98 -6.80
CA VAL A 93 7.75 -20.89 -6.75
C VAL A 93 8.72 -20.43 -5.66
N CYS A 94 9.18 -19.18 -5.74
CA CYS A 94 10.21 -18.67 -4.84
C CYS A 94 9.71 -18.23 -3.47
N GLY A 95 8.41 -18.05 -3.29
CA GLY A 95 7.82 -17.46 -2.09
C GLY A 95 7.71 -15.94 -2.18
N ARG A 96 6.80 -15.40 -1.37
CA ARG A 96 6.62 -13.97 -1.14
C ARG A 96 6.28 -13.75 0.33
N PRO A 97 7.29 -13.47 1.19
CA PRO A 97 7.08 -13.25 2.60
C PRO A 97 6.48 -11.86 2.84
N LEU A 98 5.27 -11.83 3.39
CA LEU A 98 4.49 -10.60 3.59
C LEU A 98 4.52 -10.11 5.05
N GLY A 99 4.81 -10.98 6.02
CA GLY A 99 4.87 -10.63 7.43
C GLY A 99 6.08 -11.23 8.15
N LEU A 100 6.76 -10.43 8.96
CA LEU A 100 7.91 -10.84 9.77
C LEU A 100 7.70 -10.50 11.24
N ARG A 101 7.93 -11.44 12.16
CA ARG A 101 7.90 -11.20 13.60
C ARG A 101 8.92 -12.04 14.34
N PHE A 102 9.60 -11.45 15.32
CA PHE A 102 10.42 -12.24 16.23
C PHE A 102 9.53 -12.94 17.27
N ALA A 103 9.70 -14.25 17.39
CA ALA A 103 9.13 -15.01 18.48
C ALA A 103 9.88 -14.74 19.80
N PRO A 104 9.27 -15.02 20.96
CA PRO A 104 9.93 -14.85 22.26
C PRO A 104 11.23 -15.65 22.44
N ASP A 105 11.43 -16.71 21.64
CA ASP A 105 12.65 -17.52 21.63
C ASP A 105 13.78 -16.93 20.76
N GLY A 106 13.55 -15.76 20.14
CA GLY A 106 14.52 -15.05 19.31
C GLY A 106 14.58 -15.51 17.86
N ARG A 107 13.80 -16.52 17.45
CA ARG A 107 13.70 -16.92 16.04
C ARG A 107 12.71 -16.04 15.29
N LEU A 108 12.93 -15.89 13.99
CA LEU A 108 12.10 -15.07 13.11
C LEU A 108 10.95 -15.91 12.54
N LEU A 109 9.73 -15.58 12.91
CA LEU A 109 8.54 -16.08 12.23
C LEU A 109 8.36 -15.35 10.90
N VAL A 110 7.98 -16.11 9.88
CA VAL A 110 7.86 -15.64 8.51
C VAL A 110 6.54 -16.12 7.92
N ALA A 111 5.69 -15.17 7.57
CA ALA A 111 4.44 -15.33 6.86
C ALA A 111 4.69 -15.29 5.35
N ASP A 112 4.71 -16.45 4.67
CA ASP A 112 4.82 -16.52 3.22
C ASP A 112 3.47 -16.76 2.55
N SER A 113 3.09 -15.87 1.63
CA SER A 113 1.78 -15.89 0.98
C SER A 113 1.51 -17.19 0.20
N TYR A 114 2.54 -17.89 -0.26
CA TYR A 114 2.43 -19.05 -1.15
C TYR A 114 2.97 -20.34 -0.57
N LEU A 115 3.87 -20.25 0.41
CA LEU A 115 4.55 -21.40 0.99
C LEU A 115 4.13 -21.65 2.45
N GLY A 116 3.40 -20.73 3.09
CA GLY A 116 2.85 -20.90 4.43
C GLY A 116 3.70 -20.26 5.54
N LEU A 117 3.65 -20.83 6.74
CA LEU A 117 4.29 -20.26 7.93
C LEU A 117 5.64 -20.94 8.19
N PHE A 118 6.68 -20.15 8.40
CA PHE A 118 8.02 -20.62 8.70
C PHE A 118 8.54 -20.01 9.99
N VAL A 119 9.49 -20.69 10.61
CA VAL A 119 10.42 -20.14 11.59
C VAL A 119 11.83 -20.22 11.04
N VAL A 120 12.59 -19.14 11.18
CA VAL A 120 13.93 -18.98 10.64
C VAL A 120 14.88 -18.57 11.76
N ASP A 121 15.98 -19.31 11.89
CA ASP A 121 17.13 -18.84 12.65
C ASP A 121 17.95 -17.92 11.75
N VAL A 122 17.96 -16.62 12.07
CA VAL A 122 18.57 -15.58 11.25
C VAL A 122 20.09 -15.56 11.32
N ASP A 123 20.69 -16.25 12.29
CA ASP A 123 22.13 -16.31 12.48
C ASP A 123 22.74 -17.54 11.76
N THR A 124 22.00 -18.66 11.73
CA THR A 124 22.41 -19.88 10.98
C THR A 124 21.85 -19.96 9.56
N GLY A 125 20.71 -19.32 9.31
CA GLY A 125 19.94 -19.43 8.06
C GLY A 125 19.06 -20.68 7.98
N GLU A 126 18.99 -21.49 9.04
CA GLU A 126 18.12 -22.66 9.10
C GLU A 126 16.65 -22.23 9.16
N LYS A 127 15.78 -22.97 8.46
CA LYS A 127 14.35 -22.71 8.40
C LYS A 127 13.54 -23.99 8.61
N GLU A 128 12.44 -23.88 9.32
CA GLU A 128 11.45 -24.94 9.54
C GLU A 128 10.08 -24.43 9.11
N GLN A 129 9.35 -25.23 8.33
CA GLN A 129 7.96 -24.95 7.96
C GLN A 129 7.02 -25.43 9.08
N LEU A 130 6.28 -24.50 9.68
CA LEU A 130 5.31 -24.78 10.75
C LEU A 130 3.93 -25.13 10.18
N PHE A 131 3.55 -24.50 9.07
CA PHE A 131 2.25 -24.70 8.42
C PHE A 131 2.39 -24.58 6.89
N ASP A 132 1.76 -25.50 6.16
CA ASP A 132 1.70 -25.50 4.70
C ASP A 132 0.38 -24.86 4.23
N ILE A 133 0.47 -23.89 3.33
CA ILE A 133 -0.68 -23.10 2.86
C ILE A 133 -1.76 -23.95 2.18
N SER A 134 -1.41 -25.13 1.65
CA SER A 134 -2.33 -26.03 0.93
C SER A 134 -3.32 -26.74 1.85
N GLN A 135 -3.10 -26.71 3.17
CA GLN A 135 -3.97 -27.35 4.14
C GLN A 135 -5.30 -26.61 4.27
N GLU A 136 -6.40 -27.37 4.22
CA GLU A 136 -7.74 -26.82 4.44
C GLU A 136 -7.97 -26.53 5.92
N ILE A 137 -8.49 -25.34 6.22
CA ILE A 137 -8.87 -24.93 7.57
C ILE A 137 -10.34 -24.54 7.54
N ASP A 138 -11.17 -25.28 8.27
CA ASP A 138 -12.60 -24.99 8.45
C ASP A 138 -13.36 -24.76 7.12
N GLY A 139 -13.14 -25.67 6.16
CA GLY A 139 -13.82 -25.68 4.86
C GLY A 139 -13.19 -24.81 3.77
N ALA A 140 -12.06 -24.16 4.02
CA ALA A 140 -11.38 -23.32 3.03
C ALA A 140 -9.85 -23.39 3.12
N VAL A 141 -9.22 -23.49 1.95
CA VAL A 141 -7.75 -23.41 1.79
C VAL A 141 -7.35 -21.93 1.76
N PRO A 142 -6.47 -21.47 2.66
CA PRO A 142 -5.91 -20.12 2.61
C PRO A 142 -5.24 -19.84 1.26
N LYS A 143 -5.28 -18.59 0.78
CA LYS A 143 -4.61 -18.22 -0.48
C LYS A 143 -3.59 -17.11 -0.34
N ILE A 144 -3.67 -16.33 0.73
CA ILE A 144 -2.75 -15.22 1.00
C ILE A 144 -2.53 -15.16 2.50
N LEU A 145 -1.46 -15.79 2.99
CA LEU A 145 -0.98 -15.58 4.35
C LEU A 145 -0.21 -14.25 4.37
N ASP A 146 -0.80 -13.23 4.99
CA ASP A 146 -0.41 -11.83 4.81
C ASP A 146 0.46 -11.33 5.97
N ASP A 147 -0.06 -11.28 7.20
CA ASP A 147 0.71 -10.84 8.36
C ASP A 147 0.51 -11.74 9.57
N ILE A 148 1.41 -11.62 10.54
CA ILE A 148 1.48 -12.44 11.75
C ILE A 148 1.74 -11.60 13.00
N ASP A 149 1.32 -12.11 14.15
CA ASP A 149 1.84 -11.73 15.46
C ASP A 149 1.84 -12.93 16.41
N VAL A 150 2.60 -12.86 17.51
CA VAL A 150 2.81 -14.00 18.41
C VAL A 150 2.69 -13.59 19.86
N ASP A 151 1.96 -14.38 20.65
CA ASP A 151 1.83 -14.14 22.09
C ASP A 151 2.97 -14.75 22.91
N ALA A 152 2.96 -14.49 24.22
CA ALA A 152 3.99 -14.95 25.14
C ALA A 152 3.99 -16.47 25.31
N GLU A 153 2.86 -17.12 25.05
CA GLU A 153 2.69 -18.56 25.09
C GLU A 153 3.13 -19.26 23.79
N GLY A 154 3.45 -18.49 22.75
CA GLY A 154 3.88 -18.93 21.43
C GLY A 154 2.74 -19.21 20.45
N ASN A 155 1.49 -18.86 20.77
CA ASN A 155 0.42 -18.94 19.78
C ASN A 155 0.64 -17.87 18.71
N ILE A 156 0.48 -18.27 17.45
CA ILE A 156 0.71 -17.41 16.30
C ILE A 156 -0.64 -17.00 15.73
N TYR A 157 -0.91 -15.71 15.70
CA TYR A 157 -2.10 -15.14 15.08
C TYR A 157 -1.73 -14.64 13.70
N TRP A 158 -2.57 -14.92 12.71
CA TRP A 158 -2.24 -14.60 11.33
C TRP A 158 -3.46 -14.30 10.50
N SER A 159 -3.27 -13.46 9.48
CA SER A 159 -4.30 -13.07 8.53
C SER A 159 -4.21 -13.89 7.26
N ASP A 160 -5.37 -14.41 6.85
CA ASP A 160 -5.59 -14.98 5.53
C ASP A 160 -6.34 -13.93 4.71
N ALA A 161 -5.67 -13.18 3.84
CA ALA A 161 -6.26 -12.04 3.17
C ALA A 161 -7.38 -12.46 2.22
N SER A 162 -7.27 -13.63 1.59
CA SER A 162 -8.29 -14.16 0.68
C SER A 162 -8.32 -15.68 0.71
N THR A 163 -9.52 -16.25 0.61
CA THR A 163 -9.71 -17.69 0.36
C THR A 163 -10.06 -18.01 -1.09
N VAL A 164 -10.21 -16.99 -1.95
CA VAL A 164 -10.70 -17.15 -3.33
C VAL A 164 -9.64 -16.87 -4.40
N CYS A 165 -8.60 -16.09 -4.10
CA CYS A 165 -7.52 -15.79 -5.05
C CYS A 165 -6.16 -15.68 -4.35
N THR A 166 -5.09 -16.01 -5.08
CA THR A 166 -3.71 -15.78 -4.61
C THR A 166 -3.29 -14.33 -4.78
N LEU A 167 -2.17 -13.92 -4.17
CA LEU A 167 -1.69 -12.53 -4.18
C LEU A 167 -1.56 -11.95 -5.60
N GLU A 168 -1.03 -12.72 -6.56
CA GLU A 168 -0.93 -12.30 -7.96
C GLU A 168 -2.30 -11.97 -8.63
N ASP A 169 -3.40 -12.46 -8.06
CA ASP A 169 -4.77 -12.27 -8.54
C ASP A 169 -5.57 -11.33 -7.62
N GLY A 170 -4.91 -10.51 -6.80
CA GLY A 170 -5.55 -9.69 -5.76
C GLY A 170 -6.69 -8.77 -6.23
N LEU A 171 -6.73 -8.41 -7.52
CA LEU A 171 -7.86 -7.68 -8.10
C LEU A 171 -9.18 -8.46 -8.02
N VAL A 172 -9.11 -9.79 -7.97
CA VAL A 172 -10.27 -10.64 -7.75
C VAL A 172 -10.85 -10.37 -6.37
N GLU A 173 -10.08 -10.40 -5.28
CA GLU A 173 -10.58 -10.09 -3.92
C GLU A 173 -11.13 -8.66 -3.83
N PHE A 174 -10.45 -7.69 -4.47
CA PHE A 174 -10.90 -6.30 -4.51
C PHE A 174 -12.31 -6.16 -5.11
N LEU A 175 -12.60 -6.91 -6.17
CA LEU A 175 -13.88 -6.90 -6.86
C LEU A 175 -14.85 -7.96 -6.33
N SER A 176 -14.47 -8.78 -5.36
CA SER A 176 -15.29 -9.87 -4.82
C SER A 176 -15.94 -9.49 -3.49
N ASP A 177 -16.72 -10.41 -2.95
CA ASP A 177 -17.22 -10.29 -1.58
C ASP A 177 -16.13 -10.68 -0.57
N PRO A 178 -16.19 -10.16 0.67
CA PRO A 178 -15.16 -10.42 1.68
C PRO A 178 -14.94 -11.90 1.94
N SER A 179 -13.72 -12.40 1.76
CA SER A 179 -13.39 -13.83 1.94
C SER A 179 -12.27 -14.10 2.95
N GLY A 180 -11.58 -13.06 3.40
CA GLY A 180 -10.46 -13.14 4.33
C GLY A 180 -10.85 -13.50 5.76
N ARG A 181 -9.84 -13.89 6.55
CA ARG A 181 -10.00 -14.46 7.88
C ARG A 181 -8.87 -14.04 8.82
N LEU A 182 -9.17 -14.03 10.12
CA LEU A 182 -8.15 -14.01 11.18
C LEU A 182 -8.09 -15.41 11.81
N LEU A 183 -6.89 -15.96 11.96
CA LEU A 183 -6.65 -17.30 12.48
C LEU A 183 -5.69 -17.28 13.67
N ARG A 184 -5.74 -18.36 14.45
CA ARG A 184 -4.74 -18.70 15.48
C ARG A 184 -4.17 -20.08 15.19
N PHE A 185 -2.86 -20.16 15.12
CA PHE A 185 -2.07 -21.38 15.06
C PHE A 185 -1.48 -21.69 16.44
N ASP A 186 -1.74 -22.90 16.94
CA ASP A 186 -1.09 -23.42 18.14
C ASP A 186 0.06 -24.34 17.71
N PRO A 187 1.34 -23.97 17.98
CA PRO A 187 2.49 -24.78 17.56
C PRO A 187 2.61 -26.10 18.33
N LYS A 188 1.98 -26.25 19.50
CA LYS A 188 2.02 -27.49 20.30
C LYS A 188 1.15 -28.57 19.69
N THR A 189 -0.05 -28.19 19.24
CA THR A 189 -1.00 -29.10 18.59
C THR A 189 -0.88 -29.10 17.07
N LYS A 190 -0.13 -28.15 16.50
CA LYS A 190 -0.02 -27.88 15.05
C LYS A 190 -1.37 -27.67 14.38
N SER A 191 -2.29 -27.00 15.08
CA SER A 191 -3.68 -26.80 14.61
C SER A 191 -4.03 -25.33 14.44
N ASN A 192 -4.76 -25.02 13.37
CA ASN A 192 -5.33 -23.70 13.15
C ASN A 192 -6.79 -23.60 13.62
N THR A 193 -7.16 -22.49 14.24
CA THR A 193 -8.53 -22.13 14.60
C THR A 193 -8.90 -20.81 13.93
N VAL A 194 -10.04 -20.75 13.25
CA VAL A 194 -10.55 -19.49 12.67
C VAL A 194 -11.22 -18.67 13.77
N LEU A 195 -10.74 -17.43 13.95
CA LEU A 195 -11.26 -16.49 14.95
C LEU A 195 -12.31 -15.55 14.34
N VAL A 196 -12.06 -15.08 13.11
CA VAL A 196 -12.94 -14.15 12.39
C VAL A 196 -13.02 -14.59 10.92
N LYS A 197 -14.22 -14.51 10.32
CA LYS A 197 -14.48 -14.79 8.90
C LYS A 197 -15.03 -13.56 8.18
N ASN A 198 -14.98 -13.58 6.84
CA ASN A 198 -15.55 -12.58 5.95
C ASN A 198 -14.97 -11.17 6.15
N VAL A 199 -13.66 -11.10 6.37
CA VAL A 199 -12.88 -9.86 6.42
C VAL A 199 -12.50 -9.50 4.98
N HIS A 200 -12.74 -8.27 4.55
CA HIS A 200 -12.44 -7.88 3.16
C HIS A 200 -10.96 -7.53 3.01
N PHE A 201 -10.18 -8.53 2.57
CA PHE A 201 -8.71 -8.47 2.52
C PHE A 201 -8.13 -8.24 3.93
N ALA A 202 -8.06 -9.32 4.71
CA ALA A 202 -7.46 -9.31 6.05
C ALA A 202 -5.95 -9.12 5.94
N ASN A 203 -5.43 -8.04 6.49
CA ASN A 203 -4.04 -7.66 6.31
C ASN A 203 -3.33 -7.58 7.67
N GLY A 204 -2.62 -6.49 8.00
CA GLY A 204 -1.75 -6.40 9.16
C GLY A 204 -2.37 -6.87 10.47
N VAL A 205 -1.61 -7.60 11.27
CA VAL A 205 -2.00 -8.18 12.57
C VAL A 205 -1.07 -7.64 13.66
N GLN A 206 -1.66 -7.15 14.74
CA GLN A 206 -0.93 -6.62 15.89
C GLN A 206 -1.66 -6.93 17.20
N LEU A 207 -1.02 -7.70 18.08
CA LEU A 207 -1.45 -7.90 19.46
C LEU A 207 -1.34 -6.59 20.26
N SER A 208 -2.28 -6.40 21.19
CA SER A 208 -2.16 -5.37 22.21
C SER A 208 -0.99 -5.67 23.14
N PRO A 209 -0.31 -4.68 23.74
CA PRO A 209 0.84 -4.91 24.63
C PRO A 209 0.56 -5.85 25.82
N ASP A 210 -0.69 -5.94 26.26
CA ASP A 210 -1.18 -6.78 27.36
C ASP A 210 -1.80 -8.12 26.90
N HIS A 211 -1.79 -8.39 25.59
CA HIS A 211 -2.36 -9.57 24.96
C HIS A 211 -3.84 -9.78 25.33
N GLU A 212 -4.61 -8.71 25.50
CA GLU A 212 -6.06 -8.74 25.74
C GLU A 212 -6.87 -8.73 24.44
N PHE A 213 -6.32 -8.16 23.36
CA PHE A 213 -6.97 -8.09 22.06
C PHE A 213 -5.96 -8.12 20.90
N ILE A 214 -6.48 -8.36 19.70
CA ILE A 214 -5.75 -8.30 18.43
C ILE A 214 -6.37 -7.19 17.59
N LEU A 215 -5.53 -6.38 16.97
CA LEU A 215 -5.91 -5.48 15.90
C LEU A 215 -5.59 -6.13 14.57
N PHE A 216 -6.49 -5.98 13.60
CA PHE A 216 -6.21 -6.33 12.22
C PHE A 216 -6.85 -5.37 11.22
N CYS A 217 -6.19 -5.17 10.09
CA CYS A 217 -6.67 -4.29 9.03
C CYS A 217 -7.67 -5.01 8.11
N GLU A 218 -8.76 -4.31 7.75
CA GLU A 218 -9.68 -4.70 6.68
C GLU A 218 -9.51 -3.72 5.52
N THR A 219 -8.56 -4.04 4.64
CA THR A 219 -7.99 -3.12 3.65
C THR A 219 -9.04 -2.50 2.74
N PHE A 220 -9.95 -3.31 2.19
CA PHE A 220 -10.96 -2.82 1.24
C PHE A 220 -12.19 -2.20 1.89
N LYS A 221 -12.27 -2.20 3.24
CA LYS A 221 -13.26 -1.41 4.00
C LYS A 221 -12.67 -0.21 4.75
N ASN A 222 -11.39 0.09 4.56
CA ASN A 222 -10.74 1.31 5.08
C ASN A 222 -10.81 1.43 6.60
N ARG A 223 -10.65 0.32 7.32
CA ARG A 223 -10.82 0.28 8.77
C ARG A 223 -9.91 -0.73 9.44
N VAL A 224 -9.72 -0.54 10.74
CA VAL A 224 -9.04 -1.49 11.63
C VAL A 224 -10.07 -2.07 12.57
N ILE A 225 -10.03 -3.39 12.75
CA ILE A 225 -10.93 -4.13 13.63
C ILE A 225 -10.16 -4.61 14.85
N ARG A 226 -10.78 -4.53 16.02
CA ARG A 226 -10.33 -5.13 17.26
C ARG A 226 -11.07 -6.45 17.50
N TYR A 227 -10.34 -7.51 17.81
CA TYR A 227 -10.85 -8.80 18.28
C TYR A 227 -10.41 -9.04 19.72
N TRP A 228 -11.35 -9.25 20.63
CA TRP A 228 -11.05 -9.47 22.03
C TRP A 228 -10.63 -10.93 22.28
N LEU A 229 -9.42 -11.12 22.83
CA LEU A 229 -8.92 -12.43 23.26
C LEU A 229 -9.38 -12.79 24.68
N LYS A 230 -9.45 -11.79 25.56
CA LYS A 230 -9.72 -11.95 27.00
C LYS A 230 -10.87 -11.04 27.45
N GLY A 231 -11.29 -11.24 28.69
CA GLY A 231 -12.31 -10.42 29.33
C GLY A 231 -13.76 -10.73 28.89
N PRO A 232 -14.73 -9.91 29.30
CA PRO A 232 -16.17 -10.18 29.07
C PRO A 232 -16.58 -10.10 27.59
N LYS A 233 -15.75 -9.47 26.74
CA LYS A 233 -15.97 -9.38 25.29
C LYS A 233 -15.21 -10.45 24.50
N ALA A 234 -14.53 -11.39 25.15
CA ALA A 234 -13.73 -12.41 24.48
C ALA A 234 -14.52 -13.10 23.34
N GLY A 235 -13.89 -13.21 22.17
CA GLY A 235 -14.51 -13.77 20.96
C GLY A 235 -15.31 -12.76 20.12
N GLN A 236 -15.48 -11.52 20.57
CA GLN A 236 -16.22 -10.48 19.84
C GLN A 236 -15.27 -9.55 19.08
N THR A 237 -15.80 -8.97 18.00
CA THR A 237 -15.13 -7.92 17.22
C THR A 237 -15.79 -6.56 17.43
N GLU A 238 -15.01 -5.50 17.30
CA GLU A 238 -15.51 -4.13 17.19
C GLU A 238 -14.60 -3.28 16.30
N VAL A 239 -15.14 -2.21 15.74
CA VAL A 239 -14.35 -1.28 14.92
C VAL A 239 -13.44 -0.46 15.83
N PHE A 240 -12.14 -0.49 15.56
CA PHE A 240 -11.13 0.26 16.31
C PHE A 240 -10.95 1.67 15.74
N VAL A 241 -10.78 1.77 14.43
CA VAL A 241 -10.86 3.02 13.67
C VAL A 241 -11.55 2.74 12.34
N ASP A 242 -12.39 3.68 11.89
CA ASP A 242 -13.20 3.55 10.68
C ASP A 242 -12.95 4.67 9.68
N ARG A 243 -13.34 4.44 8.43
CA ARG A 243 -13.38 5.45 7.36
C ARG A 243 -12.03 6.14 7.13
N LEU A 244 -10.93 5.38 7.20
CA LEU A 244 -9.60 5.90 6.88
C LEU A 244 -9.57 6.50 5.46
N PRO A 245 -8.73 7.53 5.20
CA PRO A 245 -8.65 8.20 3.89
C PRO A 245 -8.03 7.34 2.78
N GLY A 246 -7.68 6.09 3.08
CA GLY A 246 -7.07 5.14 2.16
C GLY A 246 -7.22 3.72 2.68
N MET A 247 -6.63 2.79 1.95
CA MET A 247 -6.64 1.36 2.22
C MET A 247 -5.56 1.03 3.26
N PRO A 248 -5.92 0.63 4.50
CA PRO A 248 -4.94 0.23 5.50
C PRO A 248 -4.30 -1.11 5.12
N ASP A 249 -2.99 -1.17 5.26
CA ASP A 249 -2.17 -2.35 5.00
C ASP A 249 -1.68 -2.86 6.37
N ASN A 250 -0.40 -2.73 6.70
CA ASN A 250 0.08 -3.15 8.01
C ASN A 250 -0.22 -2.15 9.15
N ILE A 251 -0.45 -2.71 10.35
CA ILE A 251 -0.55 -2.00 11.63
C ILE A 251 0.57 -2.45 12.56
N ARG A 252 1.31 -1.49 13.15
CA ARG A 252 2.42 -1.77 14.07
C ARG A 252 2.34 -0.91 15.32
N SER A 253 2.83 -1.42 16.45
CA SER A 253 2.97 -0.59 17.65
C SER A 253 3.92 0.59 17.40
N ASN A 254 3.55 1.79 17.86
CA ASN A 254 4.45 2.95 17.80
C ASN A 254 5.49 2.97 18.94
N LYS A 255 5.53 1.92 19.78
CA LYS A 255 6.36 1.76 21.00
C LYS A 255 6.10 2.77 22.12
N ASN A 256 5.13 3.66 21.94
CA ASN A 256 4.72 4.71 22.90
C ASN A 256 3.26 4.53 23.37
N GLY A 257 2.70 3.33 23.24
CA GLY A 257 1.32 3.02 23.66
C GLY A 257 0.24 3.33 22.62
N GLY A 258 0.61 3.53 21.35
CA GLY A 258 -0.30 3.66 20.22
C GLY A 258 0.15 2.80 19.03
N TYR A 259 -0.34 3.14 17.85
CA TYR A 259 -0.13 2.34 16.63
C TYR A 259 0.14 3.22 15.40
N TYR A 260 0.99 2.74 14.51
CA TYR A 260 1.07 3.23 13.14
C TYR A 260 0.24 2.35 12.22
N VAL A 261 -0.55 2.97 11.35
CA VAL A 261 -1.29 2.30 10.28
C VAL A 261 -0.85 2.90 8.95
N SER A 262 -0.22 2.07 8.13
CA SER A 262 0.23 2.46 6.80
C SER A 262 -0.93 2.37 5.80
N LEU A 263 -1.06 3.37 4.93
CA LEU A 263 -2.06 3.37 3.86
C LEU A 263 -1.37 3.11 2.51
N ILE A 264 -1.53 1.90 1.97
CA ILE A 264 -0.89 1.47 0.71
C ILE A 264 -1.39 2.26 -0.51
N GLY A 265 -2.66 2.67 -0.46
CA GLY A 265 -3.28 3.54 -1.45
C GLY A 265 -4.19 4.55 -0.78
N VAL A 266 -3.96 5.83 -1.05
CA VAL A 266 -4.78 6.94 -0.56
C VAL A 266 -5.81 7.30 -1.62
N TYR A 267 -7.09 7.42 -1.23
CA TYR A 267 -8.11 7.73 -2.21
C TYR A 267 -8.12 9.21 -2.58
N SER A 268 -7.94 9.48 -3.87
CA SER A 268 -8.33 10.76 -4.46
C SER A 268 -9.86 10.88 -4.56
N GLU A 269 -10.38 12.10 -4.63
CA GLU A 269 -11.81 12.36 -4.84
C GLU A 269 -12.40 11.61 -6.06
N PHE A 270 -11.60 11.44 -7.11
CA PHE A 270 -11.99 10.67 -8.29
C PHE A 270 -12.11 9.17 -7.98
N SER A 271 -11.08 8.59 -7.37
CA SER A 271 -11.07 7.16 -7.01
C SER A 271 -12.18 6.80 -6.00
N ARG A 272 -12.49 7.69 -5.05
CA ARG A 272 -13.62 7.52 -4.11
C ARG A 272 -14.94 7.39 -4.85
N LYS A 273 -15.21 8.28 -5.80
CA LYS A 273 -16.46 8.26 -6.59
C LYS A 273 -16.58 6.99 -7.42
N ILE A 274 -15.50 6.59 -8.10
CA ILE A 274 -15.49 5.37 -8.90
C ILE A 274 -15.73 4.14 -8.02
N ASN A 275 -14.98 3.99 -6.93
CA ASN A 275 -15.11 2.84 -6.03
C ASN A 275 -16.51 2.79 -5.39
N GLY A 276 -17.06 3.93 -5.00
CA GLY A 276 -18.42 4.03 -4.47
C GLY A 276 -19.51 3.63 -5.48
N ILE A 277 -19.29 3.84 -6.78
CA ILE A 277 -20.20 3.40 -7.85
C ILE A 277 -20.01 1.90 -8.11
N ILE A 278 -18.77 1.43 -8.31
CA ILE A 278 -18.45 0.03 -8.60
C ILE A 278 -18.91 -0.89 -7.47
N GLY A 279 -18.71 -0.49 -6.21
CA GLY A 279 -19.15 -1.25 -5.04
C GLY A 279 -20.66 -1.50 -4.99
N LYS A 280 -21.46 -0.58 -5.54
CA LYS A 280 -22.93 -0.68 -5.64
C LYS A 280 -23.41 -1.51 -6.83
N LEU A 281 -22.52 -1.88 -7.75
CA LEU A 281 -22.85 -2.59 -8.99
C LEU A 281 -22.24 -4.01 -9.00
N PRO A 282 -22.77 -4.94 -8.20
CA PRO A 282 -22.18 -6.27 -8.05
C PRO A 282 -22.18 -7.10 -9.34
N LEU A 283 -23.17 -6.92 -10.23
CA LEU A 283 -23.18 -7.57 -11.54
C LEU A 283 -22.06 -7.07 -12.45
N LEU A 284 -21.71 -5.78 -12.36
CA LEU A 284 -20.60 -5.20 -13.10
C LEU A 284 -19.26 -5.72 -12.57
N ARG A 285 -19.08 -5.77 -11.23
CA ARG A 285 -17.90 -6.39 -10.61
C ARG A 285 -17.73 -7.84 -11.07
N LYS A 286 -18.81 -8.63 -11.02
CA LYS A 286 -18.82 -10.02 -11.46
C LYS A 286 -18.49 -10.18 -12.95
N LEU A 287 -19.00 -9.30 -13.81
CA LEU A 287 -18.66 -9.28 -15.22
C LEU A 287 -17.18 -8.96 -15.44
N ALA A 288 -16.66 -7.93 -14.75
CA ALA A 288 -15.27 -7.51 -14.86
C ALA A 288 -14.31 -8.63 -14.44
N VAL A 289 -14.53 -9.26 -13.28
CA VAL A 289 -13.73 -10.41 -12.83
C VAL A 289 -13.78 -11.54 -13.85
N ARG A 290 -14.96 -11.91 -14.35
CA ARG A 290 -15.08 -12.98 -15.36
C ARG A 290 -14.33 -12.67 -16.64
N LEU A 291 -14.45 -11.43 -17.15
CA LEU A 291 -13.78 -11.03 -18.38
C LEU A 291 -12.25 -11.08 -18.20
N LEU A 292 -11.73 -10.49 -17.12
CA LEU A 292 -10.30 -10.47 -16.82
C LEU A 292 -9.76 -11.89 -16.60
N THR A 293 -10.47 -12.74 -15.86
CA THR A 293 -10.09 -14.15 -15.68
C THR A 293 -10.08 -14.90 -17.02
N MET A 294 -11.07 -14.68 -17.90
CA MET A 294 -11.07 -15.30 -19.23
C MET A 294 -9.88 -14.85 -20.07
N THR A 295 -9.55 -13.55 -20.04
CA THR A 295 -8.36 -13.02 -20.71
C THR A 295 -7.09 -13.65 -20.15
N ARG A 296 -6.93 -13.73 -18.82
CA ARG A 296 -5.78 -14.39 -18.18
C ARG A 296 -5.64 -15.85 -18.63
N LEU A 297 -6.74 -16.61 -18.64
CA LEU A 297 -6.74 -18.01 -19.05
C LEU A 297 -6.26 -18.22 -20.50
N VAL A 298 -6.50 -17.26 -21.39
CA VAL A 298 -5.95 -17.31 -22.76
C VAL A 298 -4.42 -17.22 -22.74
N PHE A 299 -3.85 -16.28 -21.99
CA PHE A 299 -2.39 -16.14 -21.87
C PHE A 299 -1.74 -17.30 -21.09
N ASP A 300 -2.40 -17.83 -20.05
CA ASP A 300 -1.95 -19.04 -19.36
C ASP A 300 -1.93 -20.24 -20.32
N SER A 301 -2.94 -20.35 -21.19
CA SER A 301 -2.99 -21.42 -22.20
C SER A 301 -1.86 -21.30 -23.21
N PHE A 302 -1.55 -20.08 -23.68
CA PHE A 302 -0.41 -19.84 -24.55
C PHE A 302 0.91 -20.21 -23.86
N THR A 303 1.09 -19.80 -22.60
CA THR A 303 2.28 -20.12 -21.81
C THR A 303 2.46 -21.63 -21.63
N ARG A 304 1.38 -22.40 -21.43
CA ARG A 304 1.47 -23.87 -21.32
C ARG A 304 1.87 -24.56 -22.63
N ILE A 305 1.45 -24.01 -23.77
CA ILE A 305 1.77 -24.57 -25.10
C ILE A 305 3.17 -24.14 -25.55
N TYR A 306 3.52 -22.88 -25.27
CA TYR A 306 4.80 -22.27 -25.61
C TYR A 306 5.30 -21.44 -24.41
N PRO A 307 6.04 -22.07 -23.48
CA PRO A 307 6.57 -21.38 -22.30
C PRO A 307 7.43 -20.19 -22.72
N ASN A 308 7.00 -19.00 -22.31
CA ASN A 308 7.64 -17.74 -22.65
C ASN A 308 7.43 -16.73 -21.51
N GLN A 309 8.49 -16.08 -21.08
CA GLN A 309 8.47 -15.09 -19.99
C GLN A 309 7.55 -13.90 -20.32
N TYR A 310 7.42 -13.49 -21.59
CA TYR A 310 6.53 -12.40 -21.97
C TYR A 310 5.05 -12.72 -21.70
N THR A 311 4.62 -13.95 -21.99
CA THR A 311 3.22 -14.35 -21.76
C THR A 311 2.94 -14.58 -20.28
N GLU A 312 3.91 -15.08 -19.51
CA GLU A 312 3.84 -15.16 -18.04
C GLU A 312 3.66 -13.77 -17.42
N ARG A 313 4.46 -12.80 -17.86
CA ARG A 313 4.36 -11.41 -17.40
C ARG A 313 3.01 -10.78 -17.73
N ILE A 314 2.52 -10.95 -18.95
CA ILE A 314 1.19 -10.44 -19.33
C ILE A 314 0.10 -11.10 -18.48
N ALA A 315 0.15 -12.42 -18.30
CA ALA A 315 -0.81 -13.15 -17.49
C ALA A 315 -0.82 -12.65 -16.03
N TYR A 316 0.36 -12.47 -15.44
CA TYR A 316 0.55 -11.91 -14.12
C TYR A 316 -0.10 -10.52 -13.99
N TRP A 317 0.11 -9.63 -14.95
CA TRP A 317 -0.40 -8.25 -14.89
C TRP A 317 -1.93 -8.11 -14.96
N ILE A 318 -2.66 -9.07 -15.56
CA ILE A 318 -4.10 -8.92 -15.84
C ILE A 318 -4.96 -8.84 -14.56
N LEU A 319 -4.63 -9.61 -13.53
CA LEU A 319 -5.39 -9.69 -12.27
C LEU A 319 -4.60 -9.20 -11.04
N ASN A 320 -3.38 -8.71 -11.24
CA ASN A 320 -2.58 -8.16 -10.16
C ASN A 320 -3.11 -6.79 -9.71
N LEU A 321 -2.85 -6.42 -8.45
CA LEU A 321 -3.18 -5.10 -7.92
C LEU A 321 -2.19 -4.00 -8.34
N HIS A 322 -0.99 -4.38 -8.78
CA HIS A 322 0.09 -3.46 -9.16
C HIS A 322 -0.32 -2.40 -10.19
N PRO A 323 -1.00 -2.72 -11.31
CA PRO A 323 -1.38 -1.72 -12.31
C PRO A 323 -2.35 -0.67 -11.74
N ILE A 324 -3.28 -1.09 -10.88
CA ILE A 324 -4.24 -0.19 -10.22
C ILE A 324 -3.52 0.69 -9.20
N SER A 325 -2.59 0.10 -8.45
CA SER A 325 -1.81 0.81 -7.44
C SER A 325 -0.88 1.85 -8.08
N GLN A 326 -0.25 1.53 -9.22
CA GLN A 326 0.50 2.49 -10.03
C GLN A 326 -0.39 3.60 -10.60
N ALA A 327 -1.58 3.25 -11.11
CA ALA A 327 -2.51 4.27 -11.60
C ALA A 327 -2.90 5.26 -10.49
N GLN A 328 -3.10 4.78 -9.25
CA GLN A 328 -3.39 5.66 -8.11
C GLN A 328 -2.26 6.66 -7.83
N THR A 329 -0.99 6.21 -7.86
CA THR A 329 0.15 7.11 -7.64
C THR A 329 0.38 8.09 -8.77
N HIS A 330 -0.03 7.75 -10.01
CA HIS A 330 0.00 8.71 -11.11
C HIS A 330 -0.94 9.91 -10.92
N PHE A 331 -2.10 9.71 -10.28
CA PHE A 331 -3.05 10.80 -10.00
C PHE A 331 -2.69 11.59 -8.75
N SER A 332 -1.99 10.98 -7.78
CA SER A 332 -1.59 11.64 -6.54
C SER A 332 -0.33 11.01 -5.96
N ASN A 333 0.63 11.86 -5.61
CA ASN A 333 1.79 11.46 -4.80
C ASN A 333 1.48 11.43 -3.30
N LEU A 334 0.21 11.64 -2.91
CA LEU A 334 -0.18 11.71 -1.51
C LEU A 334 0.02 10.35 -0.84
N THR A 335 0.92 10.33 0.12
CA THR A 335 1.19 9.17 0.97
C THR A 335 0.85 9.54 2.40
N ILE A 336 0.20 8.64 3.12
CA ILE A 336 -0.25 8.88 4.49
C ILE A 336 0.07 7.66 5.35
N VAL A 337 0.72 7.90 6.49
CA VAL A 337 0.78 6.98 7.62
C VAL A 337 -0.01 7.62 8.76
N VAL A 338 -0.97 6.88 9.31
CA VAL A 338 -1.86 7.33 10.38
C VAL A 338 -1.28 6.88 11.72
N GLU A 339 -1.29 7.78 12.71
CA GLU A 339 -0.91 7.47 14.07
C GLU A 339 -2.16 7.44 14.96
N LEU A 340 -2.37 6.32 15.64
CA LEU A 340 -3.49 6.05 16.54
C LEU A 340 -3.01 6.00 17.98
N ASP A 341 -3.86 6.40 18.91
CA ASP A 341 -3.68 6.08 20.34
C ASP A 341 -4.12 4.63 20.67
N ALA A 342 -3.98 4.21 21.93
CA ALA A 342 -4.42 2.91 22.42
C ALA A 342 -5.94 2.65 22.27
N GLN A 343 -6.74 3.71 22.11
CA GLN A 343 -8.19 3.62 22.02
C GLN A 343 -8.69 3.63 20.57
N GLY A 344 -7.83 3.91 19.60
CA GLY A 344 -8.14 3.95 18.17
C GLY A 344 -8.46 5.36 17.66
N ASN A 345 -8.24 6.41 18.45
CA ASN A 345 -8.39 7.77 17.97
C ASN A 345 -7.18 8.17 17.12
N ILE A 346 -7.43 8.85 16.02
CA ILE A 346 -6.37 9.41 15.18
C ILE A 346 -5.78 10.62 15.90
N ILE A 347 -4.53 10.53 16.33
CA ILE A 347 -3.84 11.60 17.05
C ILE A 347 -2.92 12.42 16.15
N ASN A 348 -2.44 11.82 15.06
CA ASN A 348 -1.50 12.46 14.14
C ASN A 348 -1.46 11.72 12.79
N SER A 349 -0.82 12.34 11.81
CA SER A 349 -0.48 11.69 10.55
C SER A 349 0.87 12.17 10.02
N LEU A 350 1.60 11.25 9.40
CA LEU A 350 2.77 11.54 8.59
C LEU A 350 2.33 11.53 7.13
N GLN A 351 2.50 12.66 6.44
CA GLN A 351 2.09 12.79 5.04
C GLN A 351 3.25 13.25 4.17
N GLY A 352 3.22 12.86 2.90
CA GLY A 352 4.19 13.25 1.89
C GLY A 352 3.50 13.47 0.55
N ASN A 353 4.01 14.39 -0.25
CA ASN A 353 3.49 14.70 -1.59
C ASN A 353 4.62 14.93 -2.61
N SER A 354 5.89 14.87 -2.18
CA SER A 354 7.05 14.98 -3.05
C SER A 354 7.21 13.80 -4.02
N GLY A 355 6.61 12.65 -3.72
CA GLY A 355 6.89 11.37 -4.40
C GLY A 355 8.20 10.72 -3.95
N LYS A 356 8.85 11.22 -2.90
CA LYS A 356 10.10 10.63 -2.37
C LYS A 356 9.85 9.26 -1.73
N VAL A 357 8.80 9.11 -0.94
CA VAL A 357 8.35 7.80 -0.43
C VAL A 357 6.88 7.66 -0.80
N LEU A 358 6.52 6.54 -1.43
CA LEU A 358 5.18 6.26 -1.94
C LEU A 358 4.75 4.86 -1.51
N GLN A 359 3.43 4.63 -1.48
CA GLN A 359 2.80 3.31 -1.33
C GLN A 359 3.36 2.53 -0.13
N ILE A 360 3.36 3.15 1.04
CA ILE A 360 3.88 2.52 2.25
C ILE A 360 2.90 1.42 2.68
N SER A 361 3.35 0.17 2.71
CA SER A 361 2.57 -0.95 3.25
C SER A 361 2.83 -1.15 4.74
N GLU A 362 4.03 -0.84 5.23
CA GLU A 362 4.40 -1.04 6.64
C GLU A 362 5.24 0.13 7.16
N THR A 363 4.97 0.53 8.41
CA THR A 363 5.77 1.49 9.15
C THR A 363 6.17 0.87 10.47
N ASP A 364 7.46 0.66 10.70
CA ASP A 364 7.97 0.18 11.99
C ASP A 364 9.01 1.13 12.57
N ARG A 365 9.02 1.27 13.90
CA ARG A 365 9.95 2.11 14.64
C ARG A 365 11.11 1.27 15.16
N VAL A 366 12.32 1.51 14.66
CA VAL A 366 13.52 0.79 15.11
C VAL A 366 14.57 1.80 15.56
N GLY A 367 14.91 1.75 16.84
CA GLY A 367 15.76 2.75 17.49
C GLY A 367 15.22 4.17 17.29
N ASN A 368 16.04 5.02 16.65
CA ASN A 368 15.73 6.41 16.34
C ASN A 368 15.16 6.62 14.94
N TYR A 369 14.79 5.56 14.22
CA TYR A 369 14.29 5.61 12.85
C TYR A 369 12.87 5.05 12.76
N LEU A 370 12.08 5.63 11.87
CA LEU A 370 10.91 4.99 11.28
C LEU A 370 11.32 4.43 9.93
N PHE A 371 11.08 3.15 9.71
CA PHE A 371 11.29 2.50 8.41
C PHE A 371 9.95 2.30 7.70
N PHE A 372 9.99 2.40 6.37
CA PHE A 372 8.82 2.32 5.51
C PHE A 372 9.01 1.24 4.45
N GLY A 373 8.27 0.14 4.59
CA GLY A 373 8.17 -0.95 3.62
C GLY A 373 7.13 -0.66 2.54
N SER A 374 7.29 -1.28 1.38
CA SER A 374 6.33 -1.34 0.29
C SER A 374 6.61 -2.51 -0.66
N PRO A 375 5.59 -3.26 -1.12
CA PRO A 375 5.73 -4.31 -2.14
C PRO A 375 6.21 -3.78 -3.48
N TYR A 376 6.06 -2.48 -3.71
CA TYR A 376 6.21 -1.85 -5.02
C TYR A 376 7.50 -1.03 -5.12
N ASN A 377 8.16 -0.74 -4.00
CA ASN A 377 9.36 0.08 -4.00
C ASN A 377 10.64 -0.73 -4.28
N LYS A 378 11.65 -0.03 -4.80
CA LYS A 378 13.01 -0.56 -5.03
C LYS A 378 14.01 -0.03 -4.01
N TYR A 379 13.49 0.42 -2.88
CA TYR A 379 14.21 1.07 -1.79
C TYR A 379 13.44 0.81 -0.50
N LEU A 380 14.13 0.91 0.63
CA LEU A 380 13.49 0.98 1.94
C LEU A 380 13.45 2.46 2.36
N GLY A 381 12.28 2.97 2.73
CA GLY A 381 12.16 4.32 3.27
C GLY A 381 12.66 4.38 4.71
N SER A 382 13.27 5.49 5.10
CA SER A 382 13.75 5.72 6.47
C SER A 382 13.54 7.17 6.88
N LEU A 383 13.12 7.44 8.11
CA LEU A 383 12.96 8.78 8.65
C LEU A 383 13.54 8.82 10.06
N TYR A 384 14.52 9.69 10.27
CA TYR A 384 15.08 9.91 11.60
C TYR A 384 14.08 10.67 12.49
N VAL A 385 13.73 10.06 13.62
CA VAL A 385 12.80 10.59 14.64
C VAL A 385 13.45 10.69 16.03
N GLY A 386 14.78 10.59 16.11
CA GLY A 386 15.52 10.76 17.35
C GLY A 386 15.51 12.19 17.90
N PRO A 387 15.97 12.39 19.14
CA PRO A 387 16.06 13.71 19.76
C PRO A 387 16.94 14.65 18.93
N SER A 388 16.46 15.86 18.68
CA SER A 388 17.21 16.87 17.92
C SER A 388 18.44 17.32 18.70
N VAL A 389 19.65 17.10 18.16
CA VAL A 389 20.89 17.63 18.74
C VAL A 389 21.01 19.11 18.35
N ILE A 390 20.98 19.99 19.35
CA ILE A 390 21.24 21.42 19.15
C ILE A 390 22.76 21.61 19.16
N GLU A 391 23.38 21.71 17.99
CA GLU A 391 24.74 22.24 17.88
C GLU A 391 24.71 23.76 17.90
N VAL A 392 25.25 24.35 18.97
CA VAL A 392 25.44 25.80 19.09
C VAL A 392 26.79 26.16 18.47
N GLU A 393 26.81 26.45 17.18
CA GLU A 393 27.93 27.21 16.59
C GLU A 393 27.76 28.70 16.88
N GLY A 394 28.87 29.36 17.20
CA GLY A 394 28.93 30.74 17.68
C GLY A 394 28.09 31.72 16.85
N LYS A 395 27.20 32.44 17.54
CA LYS A 395 26.36 33.54 17.03
C LYS A 395 25.45 33.19 15.84
N GLY A 396 24.65 32.14 16.00
CA GLY A 396 23.43 31.96 15.20
C GLY A 396 22.77 30.61 15.47
N VAL A 397 21.61 30.59 16.13
CA VAL A 397 20.86 29.35 16.36
C VAL A 397 20.24 28.90 15.04
N LYS A 398 20.80 27.86 14.41
CA LYS A 398 20.15 27.09 13.35
C LYS A 398 19.61 25.80 13.93
N ILE A 399 18.28 25.69 14.03
CA ILE A 399 17.61 24.42 14.31
C ILE A 399 17.65 23.60 13.02
N LYS A 400 18.46 22.53 12.98
CA LYS A 400 18.37 21.51 11.95
C LYS A 400 17.44 20.41 12.45
N THR A 401 16.18 20.41 12.01
CA THR A 401 15.32 19.23 12.13
C THR A 401 15.68 18.26 11.01
N GLY A 402 16.06 17.03 11.37
CA GLY A 402 16.03 15.88 10.44
C GLY A 402 17.34 15.43 9.79
N LYS A 403 18.52 15.70 10.34
CA LYS A 403 19.75 14.97 9.94
C LYS A 403 20.56 14.54 11.16
N GLU A 404 21.05 13.32 11.11
CA GLU A 404 21.98 12.73 12.08
C GLU A 404 23.23 13.65 12.26
N PRO A 405 23.79 13.79 13.48
CA PRO A 405 25.08 14.45 13.67
C PRO A 405 26.16 13.73 12.88
N ALA A 406 27.01 14.48 12.18
CA ALA A 406 28.11 13.90 11.41
C ALA A 406 29.20 13.35 12.36
N LEU A 407 29.09 12.07 12.74
CA LEU A 407 30.16 11.35 13.43
C LEU A 407 31.33 11.14 12.46
N GLN A 408 32.42 11.90 12.65
CA GLN A 408 33.72 11.63 12.05
C GLN A 408 34.46 10.59 12.92
N ARG A 409 34.66 9.37 12.41
CA ARG A 409 35.85 8.54 12.70
C ARG A 409 35.96 7.34 11.76
N GLU A 410 37.22 6.97 11.53
CA GLU A 410 37.71 6.02 10.53
C GLU A 410 37.25 4.59 10.80
N GLU A 411 36.71 3.93 9.77
CA GLU A 411 36.36 2.52 9.81
C GLU A 411 37.14 1.77 8.71
N GLN A 412 38.08 0.92 9.14
CA GLN A 412 38.68 -0.11 8.29
C GLN A 412 37.67 -1.24 8.12
N VAL A 413 36.72 -1.05 7.20
CA VAL A 413 35.79 -2.10 6.78
C VAL A 413 36.47 -3.02 5.77
N ASN A 414 36.29 -4.33 5.94
CA ASN A 414 36.78 -5.37 5.04
C ASN A 414 36.04 -5.31 3.69
N LYS A 415 36.43 -4.37 2.81
CA LYS A 415 35.80 -4.10 1.50
C LYS A 415 35.54 -5.35 0.65
N LYS A 416 36.28 -6.44 0.84
CA LYS A 416 36.12 -7.67 0.04
C LYS A 416 34.82 -8.43 0.31
N GLU A 417 34.30 -8.42 1.54
CA GLU A 417 33.03 -9.11 1.88
C GLU A 417 31.82 -8.32 1.38
N ILE A 418 31.79 -7.01 1.60
CA ILE A 418 30.74 -6.13 1.07
C ILE A 418 30.70 -6.17 -0.46
N ILE A 419 31.84 -6.21 -1.16
CA ILE A 419 31.87 -6.34 -2.62
C ILE A 419 31.32 -7.70 -3.09
N LYS A 420 31.47 -8.76 -2.29
CA LYS A 420 30.92 -10.09 -2.61
C LYS A 420 29.41 -10.13 -2.38
N GLU A 421 28.92 -9.54 -1.30
CA GLU A 421 27.48 -9.47 -1.00
C GLU A 421 26.75 -8.48 -1.93
N GLU A 422 27.38 -7.35 -2.31
CA GLU A 422 26.90 -6.49 -3.39
C GLU A 422 26.88 -7.24 -4.72
N LYS A 423 27.85 -8.12 -4.98
CA LYS A 423 27.80 -9.02 -6.14
C LYS A 423 26.64 -9.99 -6.04
N ASP A 424 26.39 -10.65 -4.91
CA ASP A 424 25.26 -11.59 -4.78
C ASP A 424 23.88 -10.89 -4.85
N LEU A 425 23.74 -9.64 -4.41
CA LEU A 425 22.54 -8.82 -4.65
C LEU A 425 22.45 -8.30 -6.10
N SER A 426 23.58 -8.01 -6.77
CA SER A 426 23.62 -7.44 -8.12
C SER A 426 23.76 -8.47 -9.25
N SER A 427 24.15 -9.71 -8.96
CA SER A 427 24.34 -10.82 -9.90
C SER A 427 23.04 -11.55 -10.22
N ASP A 428 21.95 -11.17 -9.56
CA ASP A 428 20.61 -11.52 -9.99
C ASP A 428 20.29 -10.64 -11.22
N GLU A 429 20.74 -11.08 -12.42
CA GLU A 429 20.56 -10.34 -13.69
C GLU A 429 19.10 -9.90 -13.88
N ASN A 430 18.16 -10.73 -13.41
CA ASN A 430 16.73 -10.46 -13.38
C ASN A 430 16.34 -9.23 -12.53
N VAL A 431 17.01 -8.98 -11.40
CA VAL A 431 16.74 -7.78 -10.57
C VAL A 431 17.18 -6.52 -11.30
N GLN A 432 18.32 -6.53 -12.01
CA GLN A 432 18.76 -5.37 -12.79
C GLN A 432 17.84 -5.10 -13.98
N GLU A 433 17.38 -6.14 -14.67
CA GLU A 433 16.45 -6.05 -15.79
C GLU A 433 15.09 -5.47 -15.33
N ILE A 434 14.52 -5.98 -14.23
CA ILE A 434 13.30 -5.43 -13.62
C ILE A 434 13.50 -3.97 -13.17
N VAL A 435 14.65 -3.62 -12.59
CA VAL A 435 14.99 -2.24 -12.19
C VAL A 435 15.05 -1.30 -13.40
N GLN A 436 15.60 -1.76 -14.53
CA GLN A 436 15.73 -0.95 -15.75
C GLN A 436 14.42 -0.83 -16.53
N GLU A 437 13.62 -1.89 -16.63
CA GLU A 437 12.37 -1.88 -17.39
C GLU A 437 11.28 -1.03 -16.73
N ASP A 438 11.08 -1.10 -15.41
CA ASP A 438 10.09 -0.22 -14.75
C ASP A 438 10.48 1.26 -14.87
N ARG A 439 11.79 1.59 -14.93
CA ARG A 439 12.22 2.96 -15.22
C ARG A 439 11.79 3.39 -16.63
N GLY A 440 11.76 2.46 -17.57
CA GLY A 440 11.22 2.63 -18.91
C GLY A 440 9.70 2.82 -18.92
N GLU A 441 8.97 1.97 -18.19
CA GLU A 441 7.50 2.07 -18.05
C GLU A 441 7.09 3.36 -17.33
N GLU A 442 7.73 3.70 -16.21
CA GLU A 442 7.48 4.94 -15.45
C GLU A 442 7.72 6.18 -16.34
N SER A 443 8.69 6.14 -17.26
CA SER A 443 8.94 7.17 -18.26
C SER A 443 7.84 7.25 -19.32
N ALA A 444 7.33 6.10 -19.79
CA ALA A 444 6.24 6.02 -20.77
C ALA A 444 4.92 6.53 -20.17
N TYR A 445 4.55 6.09 -18.97
CA TYR A 445 3.34 6.53 -18.29
C TYR A 445 3.42 8.01 -17.85
N LYS A 446 4.60 8.53 -17.44
CA LYS A 446 4.78 9.99 -17.21
C LYS A 446 4.54 10.82 -18.47
N LYS A 447 4.84 10.30 -19.67
CA LYS A 447 4.54 10.98 -20.93
C LYS A 447 3.03 10.99 -21.21
N ILE A 448 2.34 9.89 -20.93
CA ILE A 448 0.86 9.77 -21.10
C ILE A 448 0.14 10.70 -20.11
N GLY A 449 0.51 10.70 -18.83
CA GLY A 449 -0.12 11.56 -17.81
C GLY A 449 0.12 13.06 -18.03
N LYS A 450 1.28 13.45 -18.59
CA LYS A 450 1.50 14.84 -19.05
C LYS A 450 0.56 15.23 -20.19
N ALA A 451 0.29 14.31 -21.13
CA ALA A 451 -0.63 14.55 -22.23
C ALA A 451 -2.09 14.66 -21.74
N GLU A 452 -2.48 13.88 -20.71
CA GLU A 452 -3.81 13.97 -20.10
C GLU A 452 -4.02 15.26 -19.29
N LYS A 453 -3.02 15.70 -18.50
CA LYS A 453 -3.06 17.00 -17.82
C LYS A 453 -3.19 18.17 -18.81
N GLN A 454 -2.42 18.14 -19.89
CA GLN A 454 -2.57 19.12 -20.98
C GLN A 454 -3.97 19.04 -21.61
N SER A 455 -4.55 17.85 -21.77
CA SER A 455 -5.91 17.68 -22.29
C SER A 455 -6.97 18.28 -21.36
N GLU A 456 -6.84 18.10 -20.04
CA GLU A 456 -7.77 18.71 -19.07
C GLU A 456 -7.64 20.24 -19.03
N GLU A 457 -6.42 20.78 -19.03
CA GLU A 457 -6.18 22.23 -19.12
C GLU A 457 -6.77 22.82 -20.41
N ILE A 458 -6.64 22.12 -21.54
CA ILE A 458 -7.26 22.52 -22.81
C ILE A 458 -8.79 22.49 -22.72
N LYS A 459 -9.39 21.47 -22.10
CA LYS A 459 -10.85 21.38 -21.90
C LYS A 459 -11.38 22.50 -21.00
N GLU A 460 -10.63 22.85 -19.95
CA GLU A 460 -10.98 23.95 -19.05
C GLU A 460 -10.88 25.30 -19.76
N HIS A 461 -9.84 25.50 -20.58
CA HIS A 461 -9.70 26.67 -21.45
C HIS A 461 -10.84 26.79 -22.47
N MET A 462 -11.27 25.67 -23.08
CA MET A 462 -12.43 25.68 -24.00
C MET A 462 -13.73 26.05 -23.28
N LYS A 463 -13.96 25.53 -22.06
CA LYS A 463 -15.13 25.91 -21.24
C LYS A 463 -15.11 27.39 -20.86
N LEU A 464 -13.94 27.93 -20.54
CA LEU A 464 -13.78 29.36 -20.25
C LEU A 464 -14.08 30.21 -21.50
N LYS A 465 -13.59 29.78 -22.67
CA LYS A 465 -13.81 30.46 -23.95
C LYS A 465 -15.30 30.49 -24.33
N GLN A 466 -16.01 29.37 -24.17
CA GLN A 466 -17.46 29.31 -24.40
C GLN A 466 -18.24 30.22 -23.44
N LYS A 467 -17.82 30.34 -22.18
CA LYS A 467 -18.44 31.30 -21.24
C LYS A 467 -18.22 32.75 -21.65
N VAL A 468 -17.02 33.08 -22.16
CA VAL A 468 -16.69 34.44 -22.62
C VAL A 468 -17.48 34.79 -23.88
N GLU A 469 -17.58 33.87 -24.85
CA GLU A 469 -18.40 34.05 -26.05
C GLU A 469 -19.88 34.26 -25.69
N HIS A 470 -20.42 33.45 -24.77
CA HIS A 470 -21.81 33.61 -24.32
C HIS A 470 -22.08 34.95 -23.62
N VAL A 471 -21.13 35.46 -22.83
CA VAL A 471 -21.25 36.78 -22.19
C VAL A 471 -21.12 37.92 -23.20
N ALA A 472 -20.33 37.74 -24.26
CA ALA A 472 -20.23 38.70 -25.36
C ALA A 472 -21.53 38.79 -26.15
N ASP A 473 -22.16 37.65 -26.47
CA ASP A 473 -23.44 37.58 -27.19
C ASP A 473 -24.57 38.26 -26.39
N ILE A 474 -24.62 38.07 -25.07
CA ILE A 474 -25.60 38.75 -24.20
C ILE A 474 -25.42 40.27 -24.25
N LYS A 475 -24.18 40.77 -24.16
CA LYS A 475 -23.92 42.22 -24.22
C LYS A 475 -24.23 42.83 -25.58
N ILE A 476 -24.03 42.09 -26.67
CA ILE A 476 -24.36 42.55 -28.02
C ILE A 476 -25.89 42.67 -28.16
N ASN A 477 -26.65 41.68 -27.70
CA ASN A 477 -28.11 41.73 -27.73
C ASN A 477 -28.67 42.90 -26.89
N ASP A 478 -28.12 43.16 -25.71
CA ASP A 478 -28.51 44.30 -24.87
C ASP A 478 -28.27 45.67 -25.56
N ILE A 479 -27.24 45.77 -26.40
CA ILE A 479 -26.94 47.00 -27.17
C ILE A 479 -27.92 47.13 -28.33
N VAL A 480 -28.20 46.04 -29.06
CA VAL A 480 -29.15 46.03 -30.17
C VAL A 480 -30.57 46.37 -29.70
N GLU A 481 -31.01 45.84 -28.56
CA GLU A 481 -32.33 46.19 -27.99
C GLU A 481 -32.43 47.67 -27.58
N LYS A 482 -31.35 48.24 -27.04
CA LYS A 482 -31.32 49.67 -26.69
C LYS A 482 -31.34 50.58 -27.92
N GLU A 483 -30.64 50.20 -28.99
CA GLU A 483 -30.68 50.95 -30.25
C GLU A 483 -32.05 50.83 -30.94
N ALA A 484 -32.67 49.65 -30.92
CA ALA A 484 -34.02 49.46 -31.44
C ALA A 484 -35.05 50.32 -30.70
N ALA A 485 -34.99 50.37 -29.36
CA ALA A 485 -35.86 51.22 -28.54
C ALA A 485 -35.63 52.73 -28.81
N ALA A 486 -34.39 53.14 -29.09
CA ALA A 486 -34.07 54.52 -29.42
C ALA A 486 -34.63 54.92 -30.81
N VAL A 487 -34.59 54.01 -31.80
CA VAL A 487 -35.20 54.23 -33.11
C VAL A 487 -36.72 54.34 -33.01
N GLU A 488 -37.36 53.45 -32.26
CA GLU A 488 -38.81 53.47 -32.05
C GLU A 488 -39.28 54.75 -31.32
N SER A 489 -38.46 55.29 -30.40
CA SER A 489 -38.74 56.56 -29.74
C SER A 489 -38.64 57.77 -30.68
N LYS A 490 -37.72 57.72 -31.66
CA LYS A 490 -37.58 58.75 -32.70
C LYS A 490 -38.75 58.73 -33.68
N GLU A 491 -39.19 57.55 -34.12
CA GLU A 491 -40.36 57.44 -35.00
C GLU A 491 -41.65 57.93 -34.33
N LYS A 492 -41.81 57.71 -33.01
CA LYS A 492 -42.94 58.26 -32.25
C LYS A 492 -42.88 59.80 -32.16
N LEU A 493 -41.71 60.39 -31.96
CA LEU A 493 -41.52 61.84 -31.95
C LEU A 493 -41.82 62.46 -33.32
N GLU A 494 -41.33 61.87 -34.41
CA GLU A 494 -41.59 62.37 -35.78
C GLU A 494 -43.06 62.21 -36.21
N ASN A 495 -43.76 61.18 -35.71
CA ASN A 495 -45.21 61.03 -35.96
C ASN A 495 -46.05 62.01 -35.13
N THR A 496 -45.60 62.40 -33.94
CA THR A 496 -46.30 63.39 -33.11
C THR A 496 -46.16 64.79 -33.70
N GLU A 497 -44.99 65.14 -34.24
CA GLU A 497 -44.77 66.41 -34.96
C GLU A 497 -45.55 66.51 -36.28
N LYS A 498 -45.92 65.37 -36.89
CA LYS A 498 -46.77 65.33 -38.10
C LYS A 498 -48.27 65.41 -37.82
N GLU A 499 -48.73 65.14 -36.60
CA GLU A 499 -50.14 65.30 -36.21
C GLU A 499 -50.44 66.71 -35.65
N GLU A 500 -49.42 67.48 -35.26
CA GLU A 500 -49.54 68.89 -34.83
C GLU A 500 -49.41 69.93 -35.96
N LEU A 501 -49.18 69.48 -37.21
CA LEU A 501 -49.13 70.27 -38.46
C LEU A 501 -50.37 69.98 -39.31
#